data_AF-A0A8R1IEB2-F1
#
_entry.id   AF-A0A8R1IEB2-F1
#
_cell.length_a   1.000
_cell.length_b   1.000
_cell.length_c   1.000
_cell.angle_alpha   90.00
_cell.angle_beta   90.00
_cell.angle_gamma   90.00
#
_symmetry.space_group_name_H-M   'P 1'
#
loop_
_entity.id
_entity.type
_entity.pdbx_description
1 polymer ?
#
loop_
_entity_poly.entity_id
_entity_poly.type
_entity_poly.pdbx_seq_one_letter_code
_entity_poly.pdbx_strand_id
1 'polypeptide(L)'
;ECIDGGMTNNLPTFSDIRTITCSPFSSQADICPEDLSTRNVTFANQNFKASSENLYRGARALFPPSRNILKQYYQMAHDDAERFIQRNIIT
;
A
#
# COMPACT_ATOMS: atom_id res chain seq x y z
N GLU A 1 14.26 -2.13 -7.69
CA GLU A 1 13.46 -3.29 -7.27
C GLU A 1 12.42 -2.81 -6.28
N CYS A 2 11.18 -3.28 -6.40
CA CYS A 2 10.14 -3.00 -5.41
C CYS A 2 10.02 -4.19 -4.47
N ILE A 3 9.83 -3.91 -3.19
CA ILE A 3 9.58 -4.91 -2.19
C ILE A 3 8.08 -5.25 -2.15
N ASP A 4 7.76 -6.49 -1.77
CA ASP A 4 6.39 -6.90 -1.45
C ASP A 4 5.87 -6.20 -0.18
N GLY A 5 4.54 -6.12 0.00
CA GLY A 5 3.93 -5.42 1.14
C GLY A 5 4.37 -5.91 2.54
N GLY A 6 5.18 -6.97 2.64
CA GLY A 6 5.83 -7.50 3.84
C GLY A 6 7.33 -7.21 3.99
N MET A 7 7.91 -6.33 3.17
CA MET A 7 9.32 -5.88 3.30
C MET A 7 10.41 -6.94 2.99
N THR A 8 10.09 -8.01 2.28
CA THR A 8 11.00 -9.17 2.08
C THR A 8 11.68 -9.27 0.70
N ASN A 9 11.41 -8.34 -0.20
CA ASN A 9 11.83 -8.32 -1.61
C ASN A 9 11.37 -9.53 -2.44
N ASN A 10 10.25 -10.14 -2.08
CA ASN A 10 9.72 -11.32 -2.79
C ASN A 10 8.76 -10.99 -3.93
N LEU A 11 8.69 -9.73 -4.37
CA LEU A 11 7.80 -9.32 -5.46
C LEU A 11 8.35 -9.88 -6.78
N PRO A 12 7.64 -10.79 -7.47
CA PRO A 12 8.10 -11.27 -8.77
C PRO A 12 7.99 -10.15 -9.80
N THR A 13 9.10 -9.81 -10.45
CA THR A 13 9.15 -8.84 -11.54
C THR A 13 9.37 -9.56 -12.86
N PHE A 14 8.44 -9.38 -13.79
CA PHE A 14 8.51 -9.95 -15.14
C PHE A 14 8.80 -8.84 -16.16
N SER A 15 9.63 -9.11 -17.17
CA SER A 15 10.00 -8.12 -18.20
C SER A 15 8.91 -7.90 -19.24
N ASP A 16 8.00 -8.86 -19.40
CA ASP A 16 6.99 -8.97 -20.44
C ASP A 16 5.55 -8.84 -19.91
N ILE A 17 5.35 -8.94 -18.59
CA ILE A 17 4.02 -8.88 -17.95
C ILE A 17 4.02 -7.82 -16.85
N ARG A 18 3.05 -6.89 -16.91
CA ARG A 18 2.84 -5.91 -15.84
C ARG A 18 2.42 -6.62 -14.55
N THR A 19 3.19 -6.42 -13.49
CA THR A 19 2.81 -6.85 -12.14
C THR A 19 2.07 -5.70 -11.44
N ILE A 20 0.82 -5.93 -11.06
CA ILE A 20 0.05 -4.98 -10.24
C ILE A 20 0.49 -5.12 -8.79
N THR A 21 0.85 -4.01 -8.16
CA THR A 21 1.38 -3.97 -6.81
C THR A 21 0.35 -3.45 -5.81
N CYS A 22 0.27 -4.10 -4.65
CA CYS A 22 -0.62 -3.71 -3.56
C CYS A 22 0.19 -3.45 -2.29
N SER A 23 -0.13 -2.38 -1.57
CA SER A 23 0.52 -2.04 -0.30
C SER A 23 -0.49 -1.61 0.76
N PRO A 24 -0.39 -2.10 2.00
CA PRO A 24 -1.22 -1.62 3.11
C PRO A 24 -0.79 -0.21 3.58
N PHE A 25 0.31 0.32 3.04
CA PHE A 25 0.88 1.61 3.38
C PHE A 25 0.75 2.57 2.19
N SER A 26 0.53 3.85 2.49
CA SER A 26 0.59 4.89 1.47
C SER A 26 2.00 4.95 0.87
N SER A 27 2.10 4.64 -0.42
CA SER A 27 3.36 4.35 -1.09
C SER A 27 3.25 4.60 -2.60
N GLN A 28 4.18 4.06 -3.38
CA GLN A 28 4.14 4.10 -4.85
C GLN A 28 3.48 2.85 -5.47
N ALA A 29 2.89 1.96 -4.67
CA ALA A 29 2.16 0.80 -5.18
C ALA A 29 0.91 1.22 -5.97
N ASP A 30 0.52 0.41 -6.95
CA ASP A 30 -0.65 0.64 -7.81
C ASP A 30 -1.95 0.76 -6.98
N ILE A 31 -2.09 -0.10 -5.97
CA ILE A 31 -3.21 -0.12 -5.04
C ILE A 31 -2.66 0.13 -3.63
N CYS A 32 -2.92 1.32 -3.10
CA CYS A 32 -2.56 1.67 -1.72
C CYS A 32 -3.41 2.84 -1.20
N PRO A 33 -3.42 3.08 0.12
CA PRO A 33 -4.10 4.24 0.69
C PRO A 33 -3.51 5.56 0.20
N GLU A 34 -4.37 6.54 -0.11
CA GLU A 34 -3.96 7.89 -0.48
C GLU A 34 -3.90 8.80 0.76
N ASP A 35 -2.69 9.11 1.24
CA ASP A 35 -2.51 10.06 2.33
C ASP A 35 -2.13 11.45 1.83
N LEU A 36 -2.54 12.49 2.58
CA LEU A 36 -2.15 13.88 2.34
C LEU A 36 -0.74 14.13 2.87
N SER A 37 0.25 13.92 2.00
CA SER A 37 1.63 14.32 2.24
C SER A 37 2.37 14.54 0.92
N THR A 38 3.28 15.52 0.92
CA THR A 38 4.20 15.81 -0.17
C THR A 38 5.60 15.26 0.07
N ARG A 39 5.86 14.70 1.26
CA ARG A 39 7.16 14.14 1.64
C ARG A 39 7.10 12.62 1.57
N ASN A 40 8.19 12.02 1.08
CA ASN A 40 8.39 10.58 1.07
C ASN A 40 9.55 10.20 1.97
N VAL A 41 9.51 8.99 2.53
CA VAL A 41 10.62 8.36 3.23
C VAL A 41 10.94 7.06 2.51
N THR A 42 12.23 6.77 2.34
CA THR A 42 12.68 5.49 1.81
C THR A 42 13.02 4.57 2.97
N PHE A 43 12.33 3.44 3.07
CA PHE A 43 12.58 2.43 4.08
C PHE A 43 12.51 1.05 3.45
N ALA A 44 13.51 0.20 3.73
CA ALA A 44 13.68 -1.10 3.09
C ALA A 44 13.50 -1.04 1.57
N ASN A 45 14.15 -0.10 0.87
CA ASN A 45 13.99 0.07 -0.60
C ASN A 45 12.54 0.29 -1.09
N GLN A 46 11.65 0.79 -0.23
CA GLN A 46 10.31 1.24 -0.59
C GLN A 46 10.13 2.71 -0.25
N ASN A 47 9.40 3.42 -1.11
CA ASN A 47 9.02 4.81 -0.87
C ASN A 47 7.63 4.86 -0.25
N PHE A 48 7.57 5.35 0.97
CA PHE A 48 6.33 5.56 1.71
C PHE A 48 6.06 7.05 1.86
N LYS A 49 4.78 7.45 1.85
CA LYS A 49 4.42 8.82 2.22
C LYS A 49 4.72 9.05 3.70
N ALA A 50 5.38 10.18 4.00
CA ALA A 50 5.57 10.66 5.36
C ALA A 50 4.28 11.35 5.84
N SER A 51 3.34 10.55 6.36
CA SER A 51 2.10 11.01 6.99
C SER A 51 1.92 10.32 8.36
N SER A 52 1.16 10.97 9.24
CA SER A 52 0.77 10.40 10.54
C SER A 52 -0.04 9.11 10.38
N GLU A 53 -0.91 9.08 9.37
CA GLU A 53 -1.79 7.99 9.01
C GLU A 53 -0.97 6.76 8.63
N ASN A 54 0.06 6.94 7.80
CA ASN A 54 0.93 5.86 7.36
C ASN A 54 1.81 5.34 8.50
N LEU A 55 2.32 6.25 9.35
CA LEU A 55 3.06 5.85 10.56
C LEU A 55 2.18 5.00 11.49
N TYR A 56 0.91 5.38 11.64
CA TYR A 56 -0.03 4.65 12.48
C TYR A 56 -0.42 3.28 11.89
N ARG A 57 -0.55 3.18 10.56
CA ARG A 57 -0.67 1.87 9.87
C ARG A 57 0.57 1.00 10.14
N GLY A 58 1.77 1.58 10.07
CA GLY A 58 3.03 0.88 10.41
C GLY A 58 3.05 0.32 11.83
N ALA A 59 2.71 1.14 12.83
CA ALA A 59 2.62 0.69 14.22
C ALA A 59 1.61 -0.46 14.39
N ARG A 60 0.46 -0.38 13.70
CA ARG A 60 -0.62 -1.38 13.75
C ARG A 60 -0.29 -2.67 12.99
N ALA A 61 0.66 -2.64 12.06
CA ALA A 61 1.19 -3.85 11.43
C ALA A 61 2.05 -4.67 12.40
N LEU A 62 2.79 -4.01 13.30
CA LEU A 62 3.58 -4.66 14.35
C LEU A 62 2.73 -5.11 15.53
N PHE A 63 1.75 -4.29 15.91
CA PHE A 63 0.85 -4.54 17.03
C PHE A 63 -0.60 -4.53 16.53
N PRO A 64 -1.18 -5.70 16.24
CA PRO A 64 -2.50 -5.79 15.63
C PRO A 64 -3.56 -4.99 16.42
N PRO A 65 -4.33 -4.12 15.75
CA PRO A 65 -5.35 -3.31 16.41
C PRO A 65 -6.61 -4.16 16.68
N SER A 66 -7.65 -3.52 17.22
CA SER A 66 -8.93 -4.19 17.44
C SER A 66 -9.57 -4.66 16.12
N ARG A 67 -10.45 -5.66 16.21
CA ARG A 67 -11.20 -6.19 15.05
C ARG A 67 -11.97 -5.11 14.28
N ASN A 68 -12.47 -4.09 14.97
CA ASN A 68 -13.19 -2.99 14.34
C ASN A 68 -12.28 -2.17 13.41
N ILE A 69 -11.04 -1.93 13.82
CA ILE A 69 -10.04 -1.26 12.98
C ILE A 69 -9.63 -2.14 11.80
N LEU A 70 -9.43 -3.43 12.02
CA LEU A 70 -9.09 -4.35 10.92
C LEU A 70 -10.18 -4.38 9.84
N LYS A 71 -11.47 -4.33 10.24
CA LYS A 71 -12.59 -4.20 9.30
C LYS A 71 -12.54 -2.89 8.51
N GLN A 72 -12.13 -1.79 9.14
CA GLN A 72 -11.95 -0.52 8.43
C GLN A 72 -10.84 -0.63 7.38
N TYR A 73 -9.70 -1.24 7.71
CA TYR A 73 -8.63 -1.48 6.74
C TYR A 73 -9.06 -2.38 5.58
N TYR A 74 -9.87 -3.41 5.85
CA TYR A 74 -10.45 -4.23 4.79
C TYR A 74 -11.30 -3.39 3.83
N GLN A 75 -12.20 -2.55 4.37
CA GLN A 75 -13.06 -1.71 3.53
C GLN A 75 -12.23 -0.71 2.73
N MET A 76 -11.24 -0.06 3.36
CA MET A 76 -10.34 0.85 2.66
C MET A 76 -9.61 0.16 1.50
N ALA A 77 -9.05 -1.03 1.73
CA ALA A 77 -8.34 -1.77 0.68
C ALA A 77 -9.27 -2.19 -0.47
N HIS A 78 -10.52 -2.55 -0.16
CA HIS A 78 -11.55 -2.81 -1.18
C HIS A 78 -11.79 -1.57 -2.05
N ASP A 79 -12.02 -0.42 -1.41
CA ASP A 79 -12.30 0.83 -2.12
C ASP A 79 -11.08 1.31 -2.94
N ASP A 80 -9.86 1.10 -2.43
CA ASP A 80 -8.61 1.39 -3.13
C ASP A 80 -8.49 0.54 -4.41
N ALA A 81 -8.79 -0.75 -4.32
CA ALA A 81 -8.77 -1.67 -5.45
C ALA A 81 -9.86 -1.33 -6.49
N GLU A 82 -11.08 -1.01 -6.03
CA GLU A 82 -12.17 -0.59 -6.92
C GLU A 82 -11.78 0.68 -7.70
N ARG A 83 -11.22 1.70 -7.02
CA ARG A 83 -10.74 2.92 -7.69
C ARG A 83 -9.65 2.63 -8.70
N PHE A 84 -8.73 1.72 -8.41
CA PHE A 84 -7.69 1.32 -9.36
C PHE A 84 -8.30 0.69 -10.63
N ILE A 85 -9.24 -0.24 -10.47
CA ILE A 85 -9.92 -0.91 -11.59
C ILE A 85 -10.67 0.11 -12.45
N GLN A 86 -11.44 1.01 -11.83
CA GLN A 86 -12.20 2.03 -12.54
C GLN A 86 -11.28 2.97 -13.36
N ARG A 87 -10.15 3.40 -12.78
CA ARG A 87 -9.23 4.34 -13.43
C ARG A 87 -8.36 3.73 -14.53
N ASN A 88 -8.04 2.44 -14.45
CA ASN A 88 -6.98 1.84 -15.27
C ASN A 88 -7.42 0.68 -16.17
N ILE A 89 -8.60 0.10 -15.93
CA ILE A 89 -9.07 -1.10 -16.65
C ILE A 89 -10.35 -0.83 -17.43
N ILE A 90 -11.29 -0.10 -16.83
CA ILE A 90 -12.62 0.14 -17.42
C ILE A 90 -12.63 1.38 -18.31
N THR A 91 -11.75 2.35 -18.03
CA THR A 91 -11.60 3.59 -18.81
C THR A 91 -10.42 3.48 -19.77
#